data_AF-A0A8S9BUU0-F1
#
_entry.id   AF-A0A8S9BUU0-F1
#
_cell.length_a   1.000
_cell.length_b   1.000
_cell.length_c   1.000
_cell.angle_alpha   90.00
_cell.angle_beta   90.00
_cell.angle_gamma   90.00
#
_symmetry.space_group_name_H-M   'P 1'
#
loop_
_entity.id
_entity.type
_entity.pdbx_description
1 polymer ?
#
loop_
_entity_poly.entity_id
_entity_poly.type
_entity_poly.pdbx_seq_one_letter_code
_entity_poly.pdbx_strand_id
1 'polypeptide(L)'
;MAQPQAKKQKTNNAPIVFTLRKAKPDVRFFVFDQEYHVYSAVLKVGSEFFQKYLEPSGGIAPTSTSPLFRSDWYTDVEDDGSWHLSSDVSIRQKDASRFKGDKEREQKAFNNLLCVIFSREYQITDAAELNSMTEQADYYRALPVMSNTLGSAFLNSPGLLSTIGHDPCAVLVSAYKLRHKMLFREALILSLGPWSEPRYENELKNFPLLHNVAGFAYMRHNAKVQELWSDLLQLATNKLNSAKGVLYGGSALASSVFAGAEANVDSSNKVMLPSLLRSTFDAANMNDYYRTNDAFTELLSPFLKSNLVLNKAAQAGKDNFKAYFLCFEIQDEELPWDLNQVDW
;
A
#
# COMPACT_ATOMS: atom_id res chain seq x y z
N MET A 1 54.78 15.35 5.74
CA MET A 1 54.13 14.39 4.81
C MET A 1 52.64 14.70 4.82
N ALA A 2 52.08 15.16 3.70
CA ALA A 2 50.64 15.41 3.60
C ALA A 2 49.90 14.07 3.61
N GLN A 3 48.87 13.93 4.45
CA GLN A 3 48.00 12.75 4.45
C GLN A 3 47.36 12.58 3.06
N PRO A 4 47.20 11.34 2.55
CA PRO A 4 46.54 11.12 1.26
C PRO A 4 45.11 11.65 1.33
N GLN A 5 44.71 12.47 0.36
CA GLN A 5 43.32 12.89 0.22
C GLN A 5 42.42 11.65 0.06
N ALA A 6 41.52 11.46 1.01
CA ALA A 6 40.57 10.34 1.02
C ALA A 6 39.72 10.36 -0.27
N LYS A 7 39.68 9.23 -0.99
CA LYS A 7 38.80 9.05 -2.14
C LYS A 7 37.36 8.99 -1.62
N LYS A 8 36.56 9.99 -1.97
CA LYS A 8 35.11 10.05 -1.68
C LYS A 8 34.38 8.96 -2.47
N GLN A 9 33.27 8.46 -1.92
CA GLN A 9 32.26 7.75 -2.70
C GLN A 9 31.93 8.59 -3.95
N LYS A 10 32.12 8.00 -5.14
CA LYS A 10 31.98 8.73 -6.41
C LYS A 10 30.51 9.05 -6.63
N THR A 11 30.20 10.34 -6.74
CA THR A 11 28.90 10.82 -7.19
C THR A 11 28.99 11.10 -8.69
N ASN A 12 28.02 10.58 -9.46
CA ASN A 12 27.96 10.79 -10.90
C ASN A 12 27.01 11.94 -11.27
N ASN A 13 26.15 12.34 -10.34
CA ASN A 13 25.08 13.30 -10.56
C ASN A 13 25.37 14.66 -9.88
N ALA A 14 24.72 15.70 -10.40
CA ALA A 14 24.73 17.02 -9.77
C ALA A 14 24.07 16.94 -8.36
N PRO A 15 24.60 17.67 -7.36
CA PRO A 15 23.99 17.68 -6.04
C PRO A 15 22.55 18.20 -6.04
N ILE A 16 21.65 17.52 -5.32
CA ILE A 16 20.29 17.98 -5.07
C ILE A 16 20.31 18.88 -3.83
N VAL A 17 20.03 20.16 -4.03
CA VAL A 17 20.08 21.16 -2.97
C VAL A 17 18.68 21.49 -2.46
N PHE A 18 18.44 21.18 -1.19
CA PHE A 18 17.28 21.70 -0.48
C PHE A 18 17.60 23.15 -0.11
N THR A 19 16.74 24.06 -0.56
CA THR A 19 16.85 25.50 -0.42
C THR A 19 15.87 26.01 0.63
N LEU A 20 16.36 26.87 1.52
CA LEU A 20 15.61 27.59 2.53
C LEU A 20 16.03 29.06 2.48
N ARG A 21 15.06 29.99 2.60
CA ARG A 21 15.33 31.43 2.46
C ARG A 21 16.42 31.88 3.44
N LYS A 22 17.47 32.50 2.90
CA LYS A 22 18.59 33.11 3.63
C LYS A 22 19.39 32.14 4.53
N ALA A 23 19.27 30.83 4.35
CA ALA A 23 20.02 29.83 5.09
C ALA A 23 20.91 29.01 4.14
N LYS A 24 22.09 28.62 4.60
CA LYS A 24 23.01 27.72 3.87
C LYS A 24 22.85 26.28 4.38
N PRO A 25 22.76 25.28 3.50
CA PRO A 25 22.78 23.87 3.91
C PRO A 25 24.04 23.56 4.72
N ASP A 26 23.91 22.73 5.74
CA ASP A 26 24.99 22.39 6.67
C ASP A 26 25.20 20.87 6.84
N VAL A 27 24.41 20.06 6.14
CA VAL A 27 24.53 18.60 6.13
C VAL A 27 24.62 18.11 4.69
N ARG A 28 25.48 17.11 4.44
CA ARG A 28 25.53 16.37 3.18
C ARG A 28 25.21 14.90 3.37
N PHE A 29 24.37 14.39 2.49
CA PHE A 29 24.13 12.96 2.36
C PHE A 29 24.66 12.47 1.02
N PHE A 30 25.36 11.35 1.04
CA PHE A 30 25.85 10.61 -0.12
C PHE A 30 25.08 9.30 -0.19
N VAL A 31 23.96 9.31 -0.93
CA VAL A 31 23.08 8.14 -1.08
C VAL A 31 23.43 7.47 -2.39
N PHE A 32 24.18 6.38 -2.31
CA PHE A 32 24.84 5.73 -3.44
C PHE A 32 25.69 6.74 -4.24
N ASP A 33 25.29 7.11 -5.45
CA ASP A 33 25.98 8.08 -6.31
C ASP A 33 25.29 9.45 -6.40
N GLN A 34 24.29 9.71 -5.55
CA GLN A 34 23.58 10.98 -5.45
C GLN A 34 23.99 11.74 -4.18
N GLU A 35 24.39 13.01 -4.36
CA GLU A 35 24.68 13.94 -3.26
C GLU A 35 23.44 14.81 -2.95
N TYR A 36 23.14 15.00 -1.67
CA TYR A 36 22.09 15.89 -1.18
C TYR A 36 22.68 16.92 -0.23
N HIS A 37 22.28 18.19 -0.39
CA HIS A 37 22.64 19.27 0.54
C HIS A 37 21.38 19.71 1.28
N VAL A 38 21.38 19.54 2.60
CA VAL A 38 20.19 19.72 3.44
C VAL A 38 20.51 20.48 4.73
N TYR A 39 19.47 20.82 5.49
CA TYR A 39 19.56 21.61 6.72
C TYR A 39 19.33 20.73 7.95
N SER A 40 20.31 20.68 8.85
CA SER A 40 20.23 19.96 10.12
C SER A 40 19.00 20.37 10.93
N ALA A 41 18.71 21.68 10.99
CA ALA A 41 17.59 22.23 11.75
C ALA A 41 16.24 21.62 11.35
N VAL A 42 16.00 21.38 10.06
CA VAL A 42 14.75 20.81 9.57
C VAL A 42 14.72 19.30 9.78
N LEU A 43 15.84 18.61 9.53
CA LEU A 43 15.97 17.18 9.78
C LEU A 43 15.63 16.81 11.23
N LYS A 44 16.14 17.58 12.20
CA LYS A 44 15.88 17.35 13.64
C LYS A 44 14.41 17.55 14.04
N VAL A 45 13.64 18.32 13.27
CA VAL A 45 12.20 18.51 13.52
C VAL A 45 11.39 17.35 12.95
N GLY A 46 11.78 16.84 11.78
CA GLY A 46 11.04 15.78 11.08
C GLY A 46 11.48 14.36 11.40
N SER A 47 12.52 14.16 12.21
CA SER A 47 13.11 12.85 12.48
C SER A 47 13.82 12.83 13.83
N GLU A 48 13.34 11.97 14.74
CA GLU A 48 13.98 11.75 16.04
C GLU A 48 15.39 11.16 15.88
N PHE A 49 15.59 10.33 14.84
CA PHE A 49 16.91 9.81 14.49
C PHE A 49 17.90 10.97 14.26
N PHE A 50 17.58 11.90 13.35
CA PHE A 50 18.48 13.01 13.07
C PHE A 50 18.62 13.97 14.24
N GLN A 51 17.58 14.13 15.07
CA GLN A 51 17.67 14.87 16.33
C GLN A 51 18.75 14.30 17.25
N LYS A 52 18.73 12.98 17.45
CA LYS A 52 19.67 12.27 18.33
C LYS A 52 21.10 12.29 17.79
N TYR A 53 21.29 12.04 16.50
CA TYR A 53 22.63 11.80 15.95
C TYR A 53 23.33 13.05 15.37
N LEU A 54 22.61 14.13 15.05
CA LEU A 54 23.24 15.39 14.64
C LEU A 54 23.72 16.22 15.84
N GLU A 55 23.11 16.03 17.02
CA GLU A 55 23.49 16.68 18.27
C GLU A 55 23.61 15.66 19.41
N PRO A 56 24.60 14.74 19.35
CA PRO A 56 24.71 13.67 20.32
C PRO A 56 25.03 14.24 21.71
N SER A 57 24.16 13.98 22.68
CA SER A 57 24.36 14.30 24.10
C SER A 57 25.43 13.40 24.72
N GLY A 58 26.70 13.66 24.40
CA GLY A 58 27.87 12.95 24.93
C GLY A 58 28.61 12.04 23.94
N GLY A 59 28.34 12.15 22.63
CA GLY A 59 28.99 11.37 21.58
C GLY A 59 29.91 12.19 20.68
N ILE A 60 30.53 11.53 19.70
CA ILE A 60 31.32 12.20 18.66
C ILE A 60 30.33 12.80 17.65
N ALA A 61 30.36 14.13 17.51
CA ALA A 61 29.54 14.81 16.53
C ALA A 61 29.95 14.39 15.11
N PRO A 62 29.00 14.16 14.19
CA PRO A 62 29.29 13.92 12.78
C PRO A 62 30.15 15.04 12.21
N THR A 63 31.21 14.68 11.48
CA THR A 63 32.14 15.64 10.88
C THR A 63 32.03 15.64 9.36
N SER A 64 32.36 16.77 8.75
CA SER A 64 32.41 16.93 7.31
C SER A 64 33.85 16.95 6.79
N THR A 65 34.03 16.46 5.57
CA THR A 65 35.26 16.58 4.78
C THR A 65 35.43 17.97 4.13
N SER A 66 34.38 18.79 4.15
CA SER A 66 34.34 20.14 3.58
C SER A 66 34.09 21.17 4.69
N PRO A 67 34.81 22.31 4.70
CA PRO A 67 34.57 23.38 5.67
C PRO A 67 33.21 24.08 5.49
N LEU A 68 32.52 23.84 4.36
CA LEU A 68 31.21 24.42 4.07
C LEU A 68 30.05 23.71 4.79
N PHE A 69 30.27 22.48 5.25
CA PHE A 69 29.24 21.65 5.87
C PHE A 69 29.70 21.22 7.26
N ARG A 70 28.74 20.97 8.15
CA ARG A 70 29.00 20.48 9.51
C ARG A 70 29.20 18.97 9.51
N SER A 71 28.39 18.25 8.74
CA SER A 71 28.41 16.78 8.71
C SER A 71 28.25 16.20 7.31
N ASP A 72 28.93 15.07 7.10
CA ASP A 72 28.78 14.21 5.93
C ASP A 72 28.27 12.84 6.38
N TRP A 73 27.30 12.28 5.65
CA TRP A 73 26.78 10.93 5.85
C TRP A 73 26.80 10.14 4.56
N TYR A 74 27.11 8.85 4.66
CA TYR A 74 27.37 7.96 3.54
C TYR A 74 26.50 6.72 3.64
N THR A 75 26.12 6.16 2.49
CA THR A 75 25.48 4.85 2.43
C THR A 75 26.42 3.79 3.00
N ASP A 76 26.01 3.16 4.10
CA ASP A 76 26.51 1.86 4.51
C ASP A 76 25.51 0.79 4.09
N VAL A 77 26.02 -0.33 3.57
CA VAL A 77 25.22 -1.49 3.16
C VAL A 77 25.50 -2.59 4.16
N GLU A 78 24.52 -3.26 4.70
CA GLU A 78 24.74 -4.33 5.67
C GLU A 78 24.96 -5.68 4.98
N ASP A 79 25.36 -6.70 5.75
CA ASP A 79 25.65 -8.03 5.20
C ASP A 79 24.38 -8.74 4.68
N ASP A 80 23.21 -8.35 5.20
CA ASP A 80 21.90 -8.81 4.71
C ASP A 80 21.45 -8.09 3.43
N GLY A 81 22.21 -7.09 2.96
CA GLY A 81 21.90 -6.30 1.78
C GLY A 81 21.00 -5.10 2.02
N SER A 82 20.53 -4.87 3.26
CA SER A 82 19.88 -3.62 3.65
C SER A 82 20.88 -2.45 3.64
N TRP A 83 20.40 -1.22 3.71
CA TRP A 83 21.28 -0.05 3.71
C TRP A 83 20.77 1.05 4.63
N HIS A 84 21.69 1.86 5.13
CA HIS A 84 21.39 3.03 5.95
C HIS A 84 22.45 4.12 5.79
N LEU A 85 22.18 5.33 6.30
CA LEU A 85 23.15 6.41 6.36
C LEU A 85 23.99 6.32 7.64
N SER A 86 25.31 6.38 7.48
CA SER A 86 26.27 6.44 8.57
C SER A 86 27.18 7.67 8.44
N SER A 87 27.48 8.29 9.58
CA SER A 87 28.45 9.39 9.69
C SER A 87 29.86 8.92 10.08
N ASP A 88 30.05 7.61 10.25
CA ASP A 88 31.36 7.04 10.57
C ASP A 88 32.36 7.27 9.41
N VAL A 89 33.53 7.78 9.78
CA VAL A 89 34.65 8.07 8.88
C VAL A 89 35.12 6.81 8.14
N SER A 90 34.96 5.63 8.74
CA SER A 90 35.33 4.35 8.12
C SER A 90 34.48 4.04 6.87
N ILE A 91 33.23 4.50 6.84
CA ILE A 91 32.27 4.23 5.77
C ILE A 91 32.56 5.05 4.52
N ARG A 92 33.23 6.21 4.66
CA ARG A 92 33.55 7.13 3.55
C ARG A 92 34.23 6.46 2.36
N GLN A 93 34.97 5.39 2.62
CA GLN A 93 35.75 4.64 1.63
C GLN A 93 35.14 3.29 1.27
N LYS A 94 34.07 2.87 1.95
CA LYS A 94 33.38 1.62 1.62
C LYS A 94 32.68 1.77 0.28
N ASP A 95 32.72 0.68 -0.49
CA ASP A 95 32.05 0.62 -1.77
C ASP A 95 30.58 0.21 -1.57
N ALA A 96 29.66 1.08 -2.00
CA ALA A 96 28.23 0.79 -2.03
C ALA A 96 27.84 -0.13 -3.21
N SER A 97 28.80 -0.58 -4.04
CA SER A 97 28.56 -1.53 -5.13
C SER A 97 28.02 -2.88 -4.69
N ARG A 98 28.23 -3.25 -3.42
CA ARG A 98 27.69 -4.49 -2.83
C ARG A 98 26.16 -4.50 -2.69
N PHE A 99 25.51 -3.34 -2.76
CA PHE A 99 24.05 -3.27 -2.77
C PHE A 99 23.51 -3.88 -4.08
N LYS A 100 22.73 -4.94 -3.94
CA LYS A 100 22.13 -5.70 -5.06
C LYS A 100 20.71 -5.27 -5.41
N GLY A 101 20.12 -4.37 -4.62
CA GLY A 101 18.79 -3.83 -4.88
C GLY A 101 18.76 -2.76 -5.97
N ASP A 102 17.59 -2.19 -6.16
CA ASP A 102 17.33 -1.12 -7.13
C ASP A 102 17.79 0.23 -6.56
N LYS A 103 19.01 0.64 -6.92
CA LYS A 103 19.63 1.88 -6.43
C LYS A 103 18.81 3.12 -6.77
N GLU A 104 18.27 3.18 -7.98
CA GLU A 104 17.51 4.33 -8.45
C GLU A 104 16.21 4.48 -7.65
N ARG A 105 15.53 3.36 -7.37
CA ARG A 105 14.34 3.34 -6.50
C ARG A 105 14.67 3.80 -5.09
N GLU A 106 15.73 3.27 -4.49
CA GLU A 106 16.12 3.65 -3.12
C GLU A 106 16.50 5.12 -3.00
N GLN A 107 17.22 5.67 -3.99
CA GLN A 107 17.53 7.10 -4.07
C GLN A 107 16.27 7.95 -4.23
N LYS A 108 15.33 7.51 -5.08
CA LYS A 108 14.08 8.23 -5.29
C LYS A 108 13.21 8.21 -4.04
N ALA A 109 13.07 7.06 -3.38
CA ALA A 109 12.40 6.91 -2.11
C ALA A 109 13.02 7.81 -1.05
N PHE A 110 14.36 7.84 -0.94
CA PHE A 110 15.05 8.71 0.02
C PHE A 110 14.89 10.19 -0.31
N ASN A 111 14.97 10.57 -1.59
CA ASN A 111 14.68 11.94 -2.02
C ASN A 111 13.25 12.36 -1.62
N ASN A 112 12.27 11.48 -1.84
CA ASN A 112 10.89 11.77 -1.48
C ASN A 112 10.68 11.82 0.04
N LEU A 113 11.40 11.00 0.82
CA LEU A 113 11.42 11.11 2.28
C LEU A 113 12.02 12.45 2.74
N LEU A 114 13.05 12.96 2.05
CA LEU A 114 13.51 14.33 2.29
C LEU A 114 12.44 15.35 1.90
N CYS A 115 11.76 15.20 0.77
CA CYS A 115 10.65 16.10 0.43
C CYS A 115 9.56 16.11 1.52
N VAL A 116 9.22 14.95 2.09
CA VAL A 116 8.33 14.83 3.25
C VAL A 116 8.83 15.66 4.44
N ILE A 117 10.08 15.46 4.87
CA ILE A 117 10.67 16.15 6.03
C ILE A 117 10.76 17.67 5.80
N PHE A 118 11.00 18.09 4.55
CA PHE A 118 11.14 19.48 4.15
C PHE A 118 9.83 20.12 3.67
N SER A 119 8.70 19.44 3.80
CA SER A 119 7.37 19.88 3.35
C SER A 119 7.35 20.36 1.89
N ARG A 120 7.99 19.60 1.01
CA ARG A 120 8.00 19.80 -0.45
C ARG A 120 7.06 18.83 -1.13
N GLU A 121 6.57 19.21 -2.31
CA GLU A 121 5.78 18.31 -3.15
C GLU A 121 6.63 17.11 -3.61
N TYR A 122 5.99 15.96 -3.69
CA TYR A 122 6.59 14.72 -4.16
C TYR A 122 5.55 13.84 -4.84
N GLN A 123 6.03 12.87 -5.61
CA GLN A 123 5.22 11.90 -6.33
C GLN A 123 5.79 10.51 -6.12
N ILE A 124 4.91 9.58 -5.77
CA ILE A 124 5.25 8.17 -5.60
C ILE A 124 4.88 7.43 -6.89
N THR A 125 5.85 6.74 -7.49
CA THR A 125 5.68 6.07 -8.79
C THR A 125 4.80 4.84 -8.67
N ASP A 126 5.08 4.02 -7.67
CA ASP A 126 4.48 2.69 -7.50
C ASP A 126 4.51 2.25 -6.03
N ALA A 127 3.85 1.11 -5.76
CA ALA A 127 3.79 0.50 -4.44
C ALA A 127 5.17 0.09 -3.89
N ALA A 128 6.12 -0.27 -4.75
CA ALA A 128 7.46 -0.66 -4.31
C ALA A 128 8.22 0.56 -3.76
N GLU A 129 8.13 1.71 -4.43
CA GLU A 129 8.67 2.98 -3.92
C GLU A 129 8.03 3.37 -2.59
N LEU A 130 6.71 3.24 -2.43
CA LEU A 130 6.02 3.48 -1.15
C LEU A 130 6.57 2.59 -0.02
N ASN A 131 6.83 1.32 -0.32
CA ASN A 131 7.39 0.38 0.65
C ASN A 131 8.81 0.79 1.06
N SER A 132 9.69 1.08 0.09
CA SER A 132 11.05 1.61 0.37
C SER A 132 10.99 2.89 1.20
N MET A 133 10.11 3.83 0.85
CA MET A 133 9.92 5.06 1.63
C MET A 133 9.48 4.77 3.07
N THR A 134 8.58 3.80 3.26
CA THR A 134 8.09 3.42 4.59
C THR A 134 9.19 2.77 5.43
N GLU A 135 10.00 1.88 4.86
CA GLU A 135 11.15 1.27 5.56
C GLU A 135 12.19 2.32 5.97
N GLN A 136 12.50 3.25 5.07
CA GLN A 136 13.41 4.35 5.38
C GLN A 136 12.82 5.28 6.45
N ALA A 137 11.52 5.60 6.38
CA ALA A 137 10.85 6.42 7.39
C ALA A 137 10.81 5.72 8.76
N ASP A 138 10.64 4.41 8.81
CA ASP A 138 10.72 3.61 10.03
C ASP A 138 12.13 3.69 10.64
N TYR A 139 13.16 3.42 9.84
CA TYR A 139 14.56 3.51 10.26
C TYR A 139 14.94 4.91 10.75
N TYR A 140 14.60 5.95 9.99
CA TYR A 140 14.89 7.35 10.34
C TYR A 140 13.86 7.97 11.28
N ARG A 141 12.95 7.19 11.89
CA ARG A 141 11.97 7.68 12.88
C ARG A 141 11.16 8.88 12.37
N ALA A 142 10.62 8.75 11.16
CA ALA A 142 9.89 9.77 10.41
C ALA A 142 8.51 9.28 9.92
N LEU A 143 8.02 8.13 10.41
CA LEU A 143 6.71 7.55 10.03
C LEU A 143 5.54 8.54 10.23
N PRO A 144 5.41 9.25 11.36
CA PRO A 144 4.29 10.18 11.55
C PRO A 144 4.30 11.33 10.54
N VAL A 145 5.48 11.88 10.23
CA VAL A 145 5.65 12.96 9.26
C VAL A 145 5.26 12.49 7.86
N MET A 146 5.71 11.29 7.46
CA MET A 146 5.33 10.69 6.19
C MET A 146 3.83 10.46 6.11
N SER A 147 3.23 9.82 7.11
CA SER A 147 1.80 9.51 7.15
C SER A 147 0.92 10.75 6.93
N ASN A 148 1.26 11.86 7.59
CA ASN A 148 0.50 13.11 7.50
C ASN A 148 0.52 13.76 6.10
N THR A 149 1.48 13.41 5.25
CA THR A 149 1.61 13.99 3.91
C THR A 149 1.06 13.09 2.79
N LEU A 150 0.78 11.81 3.08
CA LEU A 150 0.35 10.85 2.05
C LEU A 150 -0.97 11.24 1.38
N GLY A 151 -1.89 11.88 2.11
CA GLY A 151 -3.15 12.35 1.58
C GLY A 151 -3.00 13.24 0.33
N SER A 152 -2.07 14.20 0.36
CA SER A 152 -1.77 15.06 -0.80
C SER A 152 -0.90 14.33 -1.84
N ALA A 153 0.00 13.46 -1.40
CA ALA A 153 0.83 12.67 -2.31
C ALA A 153 0.01 11.78 -3.26
N PHE A 154 -1.08 11.17 -2.78
CA PHE A 154 -1.96 10.35 -3.63
C PHE A 154 -2.55 11.12 -4.82
N LEU A 155 -2.87 12.40 -4.64
CA LEU A 155 -3.40 13.26 -5.71
C LEU A 155 -2.38 13.46 -6.84
N ASN A 156 -1.10 13.48 -6.49
CA ASN A 156 -0.01 13.68 -7.44
C ASN A 156 0.60 12.36 -7.95
N SER A 157 0.08 11.21 -7.50
CA SER A 157 0.70 9.89 -7.71
C SER A 157 -0.26 8.89 -8.38
N PRO A 158 -0.71 9.13 -9.63
CA PRO A 158 -1.63 8.23 -10.31
C PRO A 158 -1.04 6.83 -10.56
N GLY A 159 0.29 6.75 -10.73
CA GLY A 159 1.02 5.48 -10.89
C GLY A 159 0.87 4.57 -9.66
N LEU A 160 1.02 5.12 -8.45
CA LEU A 160 0.87 4.38 -7.20
C LEU A 160 -0.48 3.66 -7.13
N LEU A 161 -1.59 4.36 -7.40
CA LEU A 161 -2.93 3.80 -7.27
C LEU A 161 -3.15 2.57 -8.16
N SER A 162 -2.55 2.57 -9.35
CA SER A 162 -2.63 1.44 -10.28
C SER A 162 -1.86 0.20 -9.84
N THR A 163 -0.88 0.36 -8.94
CA THR A 163 0.05 -0.70 -8.54
C THR A 163 -0.23 -1.30 -7.16
N ILE A 164 -1.10 -0.68 -6.34
CA ILE A 164 -1.48 -1.21 -5.01
C ILE A 164 -2.01 -2.65 -5.13
N GLY A 165 -2.78 -2.95 -6.18
CA GLY A 165 -3.33 -4.28 -6.42
C GLY A 165 -2.29 -5.35 -6.78
N HIS A 166 -1.08 -4.98 -7.20
CA HIS A 166 -0.02 -5.93 -7.53
C HIS A 166 0.58 -6.56 -6.27
N ASP A 167 0.73 -5.80 -5.19
CA ASP A 167 1.25 -6.27 -3.90
C ASP A 167 0.52 -5.61 -2.72
N PRO A 168 -0.77 -5.94 -2.51
CA PRO A 168 -1.59 -5.33 -1.50
C PRO A 168 -1.14 -5.73 -0.09
N CYS A 169 -0.53 -6.90 0.10
CA CYS A 169 -0.05 -7.33 1.41
C CYS A 169 1.17 -6.54 1.85
N ALA A 170 2.14 -6.28 0.97
CA ALA A 170 3.25 -5.39 1.32
C ALA A 170 2.78 -3.95 1.56
N VAL A 171 1.85 -3.44 0.74
CA VAL A 171 1.25 -2.12 0.97
C VAL A 171 0.47 -2.08 2.28
N LEU A 172 -0.21 -3.16 2.67
CA LEU A 172 -0.92 -3.27 3.94
C LEU A 172 0.04 -3.20 5.13
N VAL A 173 1.21 -3.85 5.05
CA VAL A 173 2.27 -3.74 6.06
C VAL A 173 2.76 -2.30 6.16
N SER A 174 3.02 -1.65 5.02
CA SER A 174 3.41 -0.23 4.99
C SER A 174 2.34 0.68 5.59
N ALA A 175 1.07 0.48 5.21
CA ALA A 175 -0.06 1.23 5.72
C ALA A 175 -0.25 1.06 7.23
N TYR A 176 0.02 -0.13 7.76
CA TYR A 176 0.03 -0.42 9.19
C TYR A 176 1.12 0.37 9.92
N LYS A 177 2.37 0.33 9.44
CA LYS A 177 3.48 1.11 10.02
C LYS A 177 3.20 2.62 10.02
N LEU A 178 2.67 3.10 8.89
CA LEU A 178 2.29 4.50 8.71
C LEU A 178 1.02 4.87 9.48
N ARG A 179 0.25 3.90 9.97
CA ARG A 179 -1.09 4.09 10.56
C ARG A 179 -2.04 4.88 9.66
N HIS A 180 -1.90 4.69 8.35
CA HIS A 180 -2.60 5.49 7.36
C HIS A 180 -3.94 4.84 6.95
N LYS A 181 -5.05 5.29 7.57
CA LYS A 181 -6.38 4.65 7.50
C LYS A 181 -6.85 4.30 6.09
N MET A 182 -6.83 5.27 5.17
CA MET A 182 -7.37 5.10 3.82
C MET A 182 -6.57 4.06 3.03
N LEU A 183 -5.25 4.09 3.16
CA LEU A 183 -4.35 3.14 2.51
C LEU A 183 -4.49 1.75 3.10
N PHE A 184 -4.64 1.65 4.43
CA PHE A 184 -4.85 0.39 5.13
C PHE A 184 -6.14 -0.29 4.68
N ARG A 185 -7.25 0.47 4.62
CA ARG A 185 -8.53 -0.05 4.11
C ARG A 185 -8.40 -0.55 2.68
N GLU A 186 -7.82 0.26 1.79
CA GLU A 186 -7.62 -0.10 0.39
C GLU A 186 -6.83 -1.42 0.27
N ALA A 187 -5.67 -1.48 0.93
CA ALA A 187 -4.78 -2.63 0.87
C ALA A 187 -5.37 -3.87 1.55
N LEU A 188 -6.10 -3.70 2.66
CA LEU A 188 -6.78 -4.80 3.33
C LEU A 188 -7.81 -5.42 2.40
N ILE A 189 -8.71 -4.63 1.82
CA ILE A 189 -9.74 -5.12 0.88
C ILE A 189 -9.10 -5.93 -0.26
N LEU A 190 -8.01 -5.41 -0.84
CA LEU A 190 -7.32 -6.07 -1.93
C LEU A 190 -6.58 -7.35 -1.50
N SER A 191 -6.08 -7.43 -0.26
CA SER A 191 -5.43 -8.63 0.27
C SER A 191 -6.40 -9.81 0.51
N LEU A 192 -7.71 -9.54 0.60
CA LEU A 192 -8.75 -10.55 0.82
C LEU A 192 -9.17 -11.28 -0.47
N GLY A 193 -8.66 -10.84 -1.63
CA GLY A 193 -8.85 -11.53 -2.89
C GLY A 193 -7.54 -12.11 -3.44
N PRO A 194 -7.60 -12.96 -4.50
CA PRO A 194 -8.80 -13.58 -5.07
C PRO A 194 -9.62 -14.37 -4.04
N TRP A 195 -10.95 -14.39 -4.16
CA TRP A 195 -11.83 -15.01 -3.15
C TRP A 195 -11.56 -16.50 -2.93
N SER A 196 -11.20 -17.23 -3.98
CA SER A 196 -10.88 -18.67 -3.88
C SER A 196 -9.52 -18.96 -3.24
N GLU A 197 -8.62 -17.98 -3.22
CA GLU A 197 -7.25 -18.09 -2.71
C GLU A 197 -6.78 -16.71 -2.22
N PRO A 198 -7.24 -16.27 -1.04
CA PRO A 198 -6.95 -14.94 -0.55
C PRO A 198 -5.46 -14.74 -0.33
N ARG A 199 -4.91 -13.65 -0.85
CA ARG A 199 -3.46 -13.39 -0.81
C ARG A 199 -2.90 -13.31 0.61
N TYR A 200 -3.69 -12.84 1.57
CA TYR A 200 -3.25 -12.71 2.97
C TYR A 200 -2.80 -14.04 3.59
N GLU A 201 -3.35 -15.19 3.17
CA GLU A 201 -3.05 -16.50 3.76
C GLU A 201 -1.56 -16.86 3.63
N ASN A 202 -0.98 -16.52 2.48
CA ASN A 202 0.42 -16.83 2.17
C ASN A 202 1.33 -15.63 2.42
N GLU A 203 0.93 -14.43 1.98
CA GLU A 203 1.80 -13.25 1.98
C GLU A 203 1.93 -12.60 3.37
N LEU A 204 0.93 -12.73 4.24
CA LEU A 204 0.97 -12.16 5.60
C LEU A 204 1.30 -13.19 6.69
N LYS A 205 1.67 -14.41 6.34
CA LYS A 205 1.96 -15.49 7.31
C LYS A 205 2.98 -15.08 8.38
N ASN A 206 3.96 -14.25 8.02
CA ASN A 206 5.00 -13.75 8.92
C ASN A 206 4.59 -12.49 9.71
N PHE A 207 3.35 -12.00 9.53
CA PHE A 207 2.78 -10.84 10.22
C PHE A 207 1.50 -11.25 10.96
N PRO A 208 1.59 -11.96 12.10
CA PRO A 208 0.44 -12.61 12.75
C PRO A 208 -0.73 -11.67 13.04
N LEU A 209 -0.44 -10.43 13.44
CA LEU A 209 -1.48 -9.44 13.70
C LEU A 209 -2.29 -9.12 12.44
N LEU A 210 -1.61 -8.78 11.34
CA LEU A 210 -2.26 -8.43 10.08
C LEU A 210 -2.93 -9.64 9.43
N HIS A 211 -2.30 -10.81 9.51
CA HIS A 211 -2.89 -12.07 9.09
C HIS A 211 -4.22 -12.35 9.81
N ASN A 212 -4.26 -12.16 11.14
CA ASN A 212 -5.47 -12.36 11.91
C ASN A 212 -6.55 -11.33 11.57
N VAL A 213 -6.19 -10.05 11.43
CA VAL A 213 -7.13 -8.99 11.01
C VAL A 213 -7.75 -9.30 9.65
N ALA A 214 -6.92 -9.69 8.67
CA ALA A 214 -7.39 -10.09 7.34
C ALA A 214 -8.27 -11.35 7.41
N GLY A 215 -7.85 -12.37 8.16
CA GLY A 215 -8.62 -13.59 8.37
C GLY A 215 -10.00 -13.33 9.01
N PHE A 216 -10.09 -12.48 10.03
CA PHE A 216 -11.37 -12.10 10.63
C PHE A 216 -12.26 -11.34 9.63
N ALA A 217 -11.70 -10.39 8.88
CA ALA A 217 -12.44 -9.65 7.85
C ALA A 217 -12.98 -10.60 6.76
N TYR A 218 -12.16 -11.56 6.33
CA TYR A 218 -12.52 -12.59 5.36
C TYR A 218 -13.64 -13.50 5.88
N MET A 219 -13.48 -14.09 7.08
CA MET A 219 -14.46 -14.98 7.69
C MET A 219 -15.82 -14.29 7.89
N ARG A 220 -15.82 -13.03 8.33
CA ARG A 220 -17.03 -12.22 8.50
C ARG A 220 -17.79 -12.07 7.18
N HIS A 221 -17.10 -11.89 6.06
CA HIS A 221 -17.74 -11.80 4.75
C HIS A 221 -18.12 -13.16 4.19
N ASN A 222 -17.35 -14.20 4.49
CA ASN A 222 -17.71 -15.56 4.09
C ASN A 222 -19.05 -15.95 4.72
N ALA A 223 -19.30 -15.62 5.99
CA ALA A 223 -20.60 -15.81 6.62
C ALA A 223 -21.73 -15.11 5.84
N LYS A 224 -21.55 -13.84 5.46
CA LYS A 224 -22.51 -13.10 4.62
C LYS A 224 -22.73 -13.74 3.25
N VAL A 225 -21.67 -14.26 2.63
CA VAL A 225 -21.77 -14.97 1.34
C VAL A 225 -22.57 -16.28 1.49
N GLN A 226 -22.42 -16.99 2.61
CA GLN A 226 -23.24 -18.17 2.89
C GLN A 226 -24.72 -17.81 3.11
N GLU A 227 -24.99 -16.72 3.84
CA GLU A 227 -26.34 -16.18 4.02
C GLU A 227 -26.97 -15.79 2.68
N LEU A 228 -26.21 -15.11 1.82
CA LEU A 228 -26.63 -14.76 0.46
C LEU A 228 -27.09 -15.99 -0.32
N TRP A 229 -26.35 -17.10 -0.26
CA TRP A 229 -26.73 -18.33 -0.95
C TRP A 229 -28.04 -18.92 -0.43
N SER A 230 -28.24 -18.90 0.89
CA SER A 230 -29.51 -19.30 1.50
C SER A 230 -30.67 -18.43 0.98
N ASP A 231 -30.49 -17.12 0.96
CA ASP A 231 -31.50 -16.17 0.49
C ASP A 231 -31.81 -16.32 -0.99
N LEU A 232 -30.79 -16.57 -1.82
CA LEU A 232 -30.94 -16.86 -3.25
C LEU A 232 -31.78 -18.13 -3.49
N LEU A 233 -31.53 -19.18 -2.71
CA LEU A 233 -32.30 -20.43 -2.79
C LEU A 233 -33.74 -20.24 -2.33
N GLN A 234 -33.96 -19.47 -1.26
CA GLN A 234 -35.29 -19.16 -0.76
C GLN A 234 -36.08 -18.32 -1.78
N LEU A 235 -35.45 -17.33 -2.40
CA LEU A 235 -36.07 -16.50 -3.44
C LEU A 235 -36.45 -17.35 -4.66
N ALA A 236 -35.57 -18.24 -5.10
CA ALA A 236 -35.86 -19.18 -6.20
C ALA A 236 -37.05 -20.10 -5.86
N THR A 237 -37.11 -20.61 -4.63
CA THR A 237 -38.19 -21.48 -4.15
C THR A 237 -39.53 -20.75 -4.05
N ASN A 238 -39.53 -19.54 -3.49
CA ASN A 238 -40.73 -18.71 -3.37
C ASN A 238 -41.34 -18.38 -4.74
N LYS A 239 -40.49 -18.09 -5.74
CA LYS A 239 -40.92 -17.88 -7.12
C LYS A 239 -41.48 -19.14 -7.78
N LEU A 240 -40.95 -20.32 -7.46
CA LEU A 240 -41.51 -21.59 -7.95
C LEU A 240 -42.92 -21.83 -7.38
N ASN A 241 -43.14 -21.50 -6.11
CA ASN A 241 -44.41 -21.70 -5.43
C ASN A 241 -45.49 -20.67 -5.83
N SER A 242 -45.12 -19.41 -6.06
CA SER A 242 -46.03 -18.39 -6.58
C SER A 242 -46.35 -18.59 -8.07
N ALA A 243 -45.47 -19.28 -8.81
CA ALA A 243 -45.63 -19.66 -10.21
C ALA A 243 -46.51 -20.90 -10.46
N LYS A 244 -47.34 -21.35 -9.50
CA LYS A 244 -48.39 -22.36 -9.76
C LYS A 244 -49.44 -21.95 -10.82
N GLY A 245 -49.30 -20.77 -11.44
CA GLY A 245 -50.02 -20.36 -12.65
C GLY A 245 -49.17 -19.94 -13.87
N VAL A 246 -47.85 -19.76 -13.76
CA VAL A 246 -46.99 -19.33 -14.90
C VAL A 246 -45.58 -19.94 -14.78
N LEU A 247 -45.33 -20.99 -15.56
CA LEU A 247 -44.16 -21.90 -15.58
C LEU A 247 -42.74 -21.31 -15.75
N TYR A 248 -42.53 -19.99 -15.75
CA TYR A 248 -41.29 -19.40 -16.32
C TYR A 248 -40.39 -18.59 -15.35
N GLY A 249 -40.87 -18.20 -14.16
CA GLY A 249 -40.14 -17.25 -13.31
C GLY A 249 -38.99 -17.80 -12.46
N GLY A 250 -39.19 -18.94 -11.78
CA GLY A 250 -38.16 -19.58 -10.93
C GLY A 250 -37.07 -20.31 -11.72
N SER A 251 -37.43 -20.90 -12.86
CA SER A 251 -36.52 -21.62 -13.76
C SER A 251 -35.46 -20.70 -14.37
N ALA A 252 -35.82 -19.47 -14.71
CA ALA A 252 -34.91 -18.53 -15.38
C ALA A 252 -33.77 -18.08 -14.46
N LEU A 253 -34.02 -17.87 -13.16
CA LEU A 253 -32.98 -17.46 -12.21
C LEU A 253 -31.94 -18.56 -12.00
N ALA A 254 -32.40 -19.78 -11.71
CA ALA A 254 -31.51 -20.93 -11.59
C ALA A 254 -30.73 -21.14 -12.90
N SER A 255 -31.40 -21.02 -14.05
CA SER A 255 -30.75 -21.14 -15.36
C SER A 255 -29.68 -20.06 -15.58
N SER A 256 -29.91 -18.81 -15.17
CA SER A 256 -28.91 -17.73 -15.29
C SER A 256 -27.69 -17.93 -14.39
N VAL A 257 -27.87 -18.48 -13.18
CA VAL A 257 -26.75 -18.83 -12.29
C VAL A 257 -25.96 -20.01 -12.86
N PHE A 258 -26.62 -21.08 -13.31
CA PHE A 258 -25.94 -22.24 -13.86
C PHE A 258 -25.28 -21.96 -15.22
N ALA A 259 -25.95 -21.24 -16.12
CA ALA A 259 -25.38 -20.82 -17.40
C ALA A 259 -24.22 -19.82 -17.20
N GLY A 260 -24.31 -18.98 -16.17
CA GLY A 260 -23.22 -18.08 -15.79
C GLY A 260 -22.00 -18.82 -15.24
N ALA A 261 -22.18 -19.96 -14.57
CA ALA A 261 -21.07 -20.66 -13.90
C ALA A 261 -20.00 -21.14 -14.89
N GLU A 262 -20.38 -21.66 -16.07
CA GLU A 262 -19.43 -22.12 -17.09
C GLU A 262 -18.56 -20.98 -17.65
N ALA A 263 -19.11 -19.78 -17.77
CA ALA A 263 -18.40 -18.61 -18.27
C ALA A 263 -17.55 -17.90 -17.20
N ASN A 264 -17.68 -18.30 -15.93
CA ASN A 264 -17.08 -17.62 -14.78
C ASN A 264 -16.19 -18.56 -13.95
N VAL A 265 -15.34 -19.33 -14.63
CA VAL A 265 -14.31 -20.15 -13.99
C VAL A 265 -12.90 -19.59 -14.20
N ASP A 266 -12.01 -19.84 -13.25
CA ASP A 266 -10.59 -19.55 -13.39
C ASP A 266 -9.86 -20.60 -14.26
N SER A 267 -8.55 -20.43 -14.43
CA SER A 267 -7.70 -21.37 -15.19
C SER A 267 -7.64 -22.79 -14.59
N SER A 268 -8.08 -22.97 -13.34
CA SER A 268 -8.18 -24.25 -12.65
C SER A 268 -9.61 -24.80 -12.65
N ASN A 269 -10.51 -24.25 -13.46
CA ASN A 269 -11.94 -24.58 -13.52
C ASN A 269 -12.69 -24.37 -12.18
N LYS A 270 -12.19 -23.51 -11.29
CA LYS A 270 -12.92 -23.11 -10.08
C LYS A 270 -13.79 -21.91 -10.38
N VAL A 271 -15.02 -21.93 -9.87
CA VAL A 271 -15.98 -20.81 -10.05
C VAL A 271 -15.45 -19.55 -9.37
N MET A 272 -15.29 -18.48 -10.14
CA MET A 272 -15.03 -17.13 -9.65
C MET A 272 -16.34 -16.51 -9.18
N LEU A 273 -16.63 -16.71 -7.89
CA LEU A 273 -17.91 -16.30 -7.30
C LEU A 273 -18.28 -14.83 -7.57
N PRO A 274 -17.39 -13.83 -7.40
CA PRO A 274 -17.76 -12.44 -7.68
C PRO A 274 -18.14 -12.20 -9.15
N SER A 275 -17.43 -12.83 -10.09
CA SER A 275 -17.71 -12.75 -11.54
C SER A 275 -19.04 -13.40 -11.90
N LEU A 276 -19.34 -14.56 -11.28
CA LEU A 276 -20.63 -15.23 -11.42
C LEU A 276 -21.77 -14.33 -10.95
N LEU A 277 -21.69 -13.82 -9.70
CA LEU A 277 -22.72 -12.94 -9.14
C LEU A 277 -22.91 -11.68 -9.98
N ARG A 278 -21.82 -11.10 -10.49
CA ARG A 278 -21.89 -9.96 -11.41
C ARG A 278 -22.62 -10.31 -12.70
N SER A 279 -22.26 -11.42 -13.34
CA SER A 279 -22.87 -11.85 -14.60
C SER A 279 -24.37 -12.10 -14.42
N THR A 280 -24.76 -12.73 -13.31
CA THR A 280 -26.18 -12.95 -12.99
C THR A 280 -26.91 -11.64 -12.72
N PHE A 281 -26.28 -10.70 -12.02
CA PHE A 281 -26.83 -9.36 -11.79
C PHE A 281 -27.04 -8.58 -13.09
N ASP A 282 -26.03 -8.55 -13.98
CA ASP A 282 -26.10 -7.85 -15.25
C ASP A 282 -27.17 -8.48 -16.18
N ALA A 283 -27.27 -9.82 -16.21
CA ALA A 283 -28.30 -10.53 -16.97
C ALA A 283 -29.73 -10.28 -16.44
N ALA A 284 -29.90 -10.15 -15.12
CA ALA A 284 -31.18 -9.81 -14.51
C ALA A 284 -31.63 -8.39 -14.89
N ASN A 285 -30.70 -7.44 -15.01
CA ASN A 285 -30.99 -6.06 -15.38
C ASN A 285 -31.23 -5.84 -16.88
N MET A 286 -30.67 -6.69 -17.75
CA MET A 286 -30.78 -6.52 -19.21
C MET A 286 -32.11 -7.01 -19.81
N ASN A 287 -32.83 -7.92 -19.17
CA ASN A 287 -34.12 -8.36 -19.68
C ASN A 287 -35.25 -7.47 -19.16
N ASP A 288 -35.86 -6.67 -20.04
CA ASP A 288 -37.05 -5.83 -19.73
C ASP A 288 -38.25 -6.66 -19.20
N TYR A 289 -38.30 -7.96 -19.48
CA TYR A 289 -39.32 -8.89 -18.96
C TYR A 289 -39.18 -9.18 -17.44
N TYR A 290 -37.99 -8.93 -16.86
CA TYR A 290 -37.66 -9.15 -15.44
C TYR A 290 -37.46 -7.85 -14.66
N ARG A 291 -37.97 -6.70 -15.15
CA ARG A 291 -38.10 -5.45 -14.38
C ARG A 291 -38.83 -5.58 -13.03
N THR A 292 -39.31 -6.77 -12.68
CA THR A 292 -39.95 -7.17 -11.42
C THR A 292 -39.01 -7.87 -10.44
N ASN A 293 -37.69 -7.87 -10.65
CA ASN A 293 -36.76 -8.54 -9.74
C ASN A 293 -35.96 -7.58 -8.84
N ASP A 294 -36.58 -6.50 -8.39
CA ASP A 294 -36.03 -5.58 -7.39
C ASP A 294 -35.42 -6.34 -6.21
N ALA A 295 -36.11 -7.35 -5.69
CA ALA A 295 -35.61 -8.19 -4.60
C ALA A 295 -34.28 -8.91 -4.91
N PHE A 296 -34.03 -9.30 -6.16
CA PHE A 296 -32.78 -9.97 -6.55
C PHE A 296 -31.62 -8.98 -6.70
N THR A 297 -31.89 -7.87 -7.36
CA THR A 297 -30.93 -6.78 -7.51
C THR A 297 -30.58 -6.19 -6.14
N GLU A 298 -31.56 -5.99 -5.27
CA GLU A 298 -31.36 -5.57 -3.87
C GLU A 298 -30.52 -6.57 -3.07
N LEU A 299 -30.73 -7.87 -3.27
CA LEU A 299 -29.97 -8.92 -2.58
C LEU A 299 -28.50 -8.97 -3.01
N LEU A 300 -28.20 -8.82 -4.30
CA LEU A 300 -26.82 -8.88 -4.83
C LEU A 300 -26.05 -7.57 -4.73
N SER A 301 -26.73 -6.42 -4.77
CA SER A 301 -26.10 -5.10 -4.79
C SER A 301 -25.06 -4.89 -3.68
N PRO A 302 -25.32 -5.30 -2.40
CA PRO A 302 -24.36 -5.15 -1.32
C PRO A 302 -23.03 -5.88 -1.55
N PHE A 303 -23.02 -6.99 -2.29
CA PHE A 303 -21.81 -7.77 -2.57
C PHE A 303 -21.03 -7.26 -3.80
N LEU A 304 -21.74 -6.55 -4.68
CA LEU A 304 -21.22 -6.05 -5.95
C LEU A 304 -20.75 -4.60 -5.88
N LYS A 305 -20.94 -3.91 -4.74
CA LYS A 305 -20.38 -2.58 -4.50
C LYS A 305 -18.86 -2.64 -4.30
N SER A 306 -18.19 -1.52 -4.58
CA SER A 306 -16.78 -1.32 -4.26
C SER A 306 -16.65 -0.29 -3.15
N ASN A 307 -15.94 -0.66 -2.08
CA ASN A 307 -15.57 0.22 -0.98
C ASN A 307 -14.12 0.71 -1.11
N LEU A 308 -13.47 0.48 -2.25
CA LEU A 308 -12.18 1.08 -2.56
C LEU A 308 -12.33 2.59 -2.69
N VAL A 309 -11.51 3.34 -1.95
CA VAL A 309 -11.55 4.81 -1.90
C VAL A 309 -10.56 5.40 -2.90
N LEU A 310 -9.41 4.73 -3.07
CA LEU A 310 -8.35 5.16 -3.96
C LEU A 310 -8.64 4.73 -5.41
N ASN A 311 -9.07 3.48 -5.62
CA ASN A 311 -9.48 2.99 -6.93
C ASN A 311 -11.01 2.97 -7.11
N LYS A 312 -11.60 4.17 -7.32
CA LYS A 312 -13.06 4.33 -7.49
C LYS A 312 -13.64 3.66 -8.74
N ALA A 313 -12.82 3.36 -9.73
CA ALA A 313 -13.26 2.70 -10.97
C ALA A 313 -13.41 1.18 -10.81
N ALA A 314 -12.83 0.60 -9.75
CA ALA A 314 -12.87 -0.84 -9.52
C ALA A 314 -14.29 -1.35 -9.25
N GLN A 315 -14.64 -2.48 -9.87
CA GLN A 315 -15.92 -3.13 -9.70
C GLN A 315 -15.72 -4.61 -9.38
N ALA A 316 -16.37 -5.10 -8.32
CA ALA A 316 -16.34 -6.52 -7.98
C ALA A 316 -16.88 -7.37 -9.14
N GLY A 317 -16.15 -8.43 -9.50
CA GLY A 317 -16.55 -9.34 -10.58
C GLY A 317 -16.27 -8.84 -12.00
N LYS A 318 -15.45 -7.79 -12.20
CA LYS A 318 -15.10 -7.26 -13.54
C LYS A 318 -13.61 -7.01 -13.71
N ASP A 319 -13.15 -7.03 -14.95
CA ASP A 319 -11.77 -6.68 -15.36
C ASP A 319 -10.70 -7.38 -14.49
N ASN A 320 -9.83 -6.60 -13.84
CA ASN A 320 -8.79 -7.10 -12.94
C ASN A 320 -9.33 -7.63 -11.60
N PHE A 321 -10.62 -7.44 -11.33
CA PHE A 321 -11.31 -7.78 -10.09
C PHE A 321 -12.38 -8.87 -10.27
N LYS A 322 -12.29 -9.69 -11.34
CA LYS A 322 -13.20 -10.83 -11.60
C LYS A 322 -13.35 -11.77 -10.41
N ALA A 323 -12.25 -12.05 -9.72
CA ALA A 323 -12.24 -12.93 -8.55
C ALA A 323 -12.33 -12.19 -7.21
N TYR A 324 -12.64 -10.90 -7.19
CA TYR A 324 -12.58 -10.07 -5.98
C TYR A 324 -13.97 -9.59 -5.55
N PHE A 325 -14.28 -9.79 -4.27
CA PHE A 325 -15.25 -8.94 -3.59
C PHE A 325 -14.55 -7.66 -3.15
N LEU A 326 -15.21 -6.52 -3.34
CA LEU A 326 -14.68 -5.21 -2.95
C LEU A 326 -15.58 -4.50 -1.93
N CYS A 327 -16.63 -5.17 -1.47
CA CYS A 327 -17.69 -4.63 -0.61
C CYS A 327 -17.36 -4.67 0.89
N PHE A 328 -16.10 -4.97 1.23
CA PHE A 328 -15.66 -5.10 2.61
C PHE A 328 -15.70 -3.76 3.33
N GLU A 329 -16.27 -3.75 4.55
CA GLU A 329 -16.29 -2.57 5.43
C GLU A 329 -15.43 -2.82 6.65
N ILE A 330 -14.57 -1.84 6.94
CA ILE A 330 -13.64 -1.85 8.07
C ILE A 330 -13.89 -0.56 8.83
N GLN A 331 -14.49 -0.66 10.01
CA GLN A 331 -14.77 0.49 10.87
C GLN A 331 -13.48 1.03 11.50
N ASP A 332 -13.51 2.27 11.98
CA ASP A 332 -12.34 2.93 12.58
C ASP A 332 -11.88 2.19 13.84
N GLU A 333 -12.82 1.56 14.57
CA GLU A 333 -12.57 0.75 15.77
C GLU A 333 -11.94 -0.62 15.46
N GLU A 334 -11.98 -1.06 14.20
CA GLU A 334 -11.37 -2.32 13.74
C GLU A 334 -9.91 -2.13 13.31
N LEU A 335 -9.39 -0.90 13.33
CA LEU A 335 -8.00 -0.63 12.98
C LEU A 335 -7.06 -1.14 14.09
N PRO A 336 -5.92 -1.76 13.73
CA PRO A 336 -5.00 -2.37 14.70
C PRO A 336 -4.09 -1.37 15.43
N TRP A 337 -4.51 -0.10 15.54
CA TRP A 337 -3.80 0.96 16.26
C TRP A 337 -4.78 1.97 16.87
N ASP A 338 -4.32 2.69 17.90
CA ASP A 338 -5.08 3.79 18.49
C ASP A 338 -5.04 5.03 17.57
N LEU A 339 -6.21 5.55 17.25
CA LEU A 339 -6.39 6.73 16.40
C LEU A 339 -5.98 8.04 17.07
N ASN A 340 -5.91 8.06 18.40
CA ASN A 340 -5.55 9.24 19.17
C ASN A 340 -4.04 9.31 19.48
N GLN A 341 -3.29 8.24 19.22
CA GLN A 341 -1.85 8.23 19.41
C GLN A 341 -1.16 8.98 18.26
N VAL A 342 -0.35 9.99 18.61
CA VAL A 342 0.36 10.86 17.65
C VAL A 342 1.87 10.63 17.60
N ASP A 343 2.40 9.83 18.53
CA ASP A 343 3.83 9.62 18.80
C ASP A 343 4.21 8.12 18.69
N TRP A 344 4.06 7.56 17.49
CA TRP A 344 4.31 6.13 17.24
C TRP A 344 5.55 5.81 16.42
#